data_AF-A0A399SNV5-F1
#
_entry.id   AF-A0A399SNV5-F1
#
_cell.length_a   1.000
_cell.length_b   1.000
_cell.length_c   1.000
_cell.angle_alpha   90.00
_cell.angle_beta   90.00
_cell.angle_gamma   90.00
#
_symmetry.space_group_name_H-M   'P 1'
#
loop_
_entity.id
_entity.type
_entity.pdbx_description
1 polymer ?
#
loop_
_entity_poly.entity_id
_entity_poly.type
_entity_poly.pdbx_seq_one_letter_code
_entity_poly.pdbx_strand_id
1 'polypeptide(L)'
;FRAAWKEAGHKREPRVSVSRSIFALVDDRDRAYFGGSDSQDHFGYIEADTRAVFGRTYAAEPDVLIEQLKQDDAITEADTLLLTVPNQLGVDYCAHAIEAILKHVAPALGWR
;
A
#
# COMPACT_ATOMS: atom_id res chain seq x y z
N PHE A 1 -5.55 2.24 -19.40
CA PHE A 1 -6.90 1.93 -18.85
C PHE A 1 -7.90 3.07 -19.07
N ARG A 2 -7.69 4.27 -18.50
CA ARG A 2 -8.68 5.37 -18.55
C ARG A 2 -9.15 5.73 -19.97
N ALA A 3 -8.25 5.80 -20.95
CA ALA A 3 -8.60 6.05 -22.36
C ALA A 3 -9.50 4.96 -22.96
N ALA A 4 -9.11 3.69 -22.80
CA ALA A 4 -9.90 2.55 -23.28
C ALA A 4 -11.28 2.45 -22.61
N TRP A 5 -11.39 2.79 -21.32
CA TRP A 5 -12.67 2.85 -20.61
C TRP A 5 -13.63 3.88 -21.23
N LYS A 6 -13.10 5.06 -21.60
CA LYS A 6 -13.86 6.11 -22.29
C LYS A 6 -14.28 5.68 -23.69
N GLU A 7 -13.36 5.07 -24.45
CA GLU A 7 -13.63 4.57 -25.81
C GLU A 7 -14.71 3.48 -25.82
N ALA A 8 -14.73 2.61 -24.81
CA ALA A 8 -15.77 1.59 -24.63
C ALA A 8 -17.16 2.16 -24.27
N GLY A 9 -17.30 3.48 -24.10
CA GLY A 9 -18.59 4.14 -23.89
C GLY A 9 -19.16 3.98 -22.47
N HIS A 10 -18.33 3.65 -21.48
CA HIS A 10 -18.78 3.53 -20.09
C HIS A 10 -19.20 4.91 -19.52
N LYS A 11 -20.36 4.95 -18.86
CA LYS A 11 -20.95 6.19 -18.31
C LYS A 11 -20.39 6.63 -16.95
N ARG A 12 -19.66 5.75 -16.24
CA ARG A 12 -19.12 5.99 -14.90
C ARG A 12 -17.67 6.42 -14.99
N GLU A 13 -17.17 7.14 -13.98
CA GLU A 13 -15.77 7.52 -13.91
C GLU A 13 -14.89 6.27 -13.67
N PRO A 14 -13.84 6.03 -14.48
CA PRO A 14 -12.88 4.97 -14.21
C PRO A 14 -12.13 5.25 -12.91
N ARG A 15 -12.03 4.25 -12.05
CA ARG A 15 -11.24 4.32 -10.81
C ARG A 15 -10.20 3.21 -10.75
N VAL A 16 -9.04 3.52 -10.20
CA VAL A 16 -7.93 2.61 -9.95
C VAL A 16 -7.77 2.47 -8.44
N SER A 17 -7.84 1.23 -7.96
CA SER A 17 -7.49 0.89 -6.58
C SER A 17 -6.13 0.21 -6.55
N VAL A 18 -5.24 0.66 -5.66
CA VAL A 18 -3.94 0.03 -5.42
C VAL A 18 -3.93 -0.53 -4.02
N SER A 19 -3.53 -1.79 -3.89
CA SER A 19 -3.33 -2.45 -2.61
C SER A 19 -1.84 -2.56 -2.32
N ARG A 20 -1.43 -2.17 -1.11
CA ARG A 20 -0.04 -2.21 -0.65
C ARG A 20 0.02 -2.61 0.82
N SER A 21 1.06 -3.38 1.14
CA SER A 21 1.51 -3.57 2.51
C SER A 21 2.40 -2.39 2.89
N ILE A 22 1.92 -1.53 3.78
CA ILE A 22 2.61 -0.31 4.20
C ILE A 22 2.60 -0.26 5.74
N PHE A 23 3.79 -0.27 6.35
CA PHE A 23 3.98 -0.31 7.78
C PHE A 23 4.94 0.80 8.23
N ALA A 24 4.42 1.78 8.96
CA ALA A 24 5.25 2.77 9.65
C ALA A 24 5.86 2.11 10.89
N LEU A 25 7.18 2.00 10.92
CA LEU A 25 7.89 1.47 12.08
C LEU A 25 8.05 2.59 13.09
N VAL A 26 7.29 2.56 14.19
CA VAL A 26 7.30 3.63 15.21
C VAL A 26 7.73 3.11 16.58
N ASP A 27 7.65 1.80 16.81
CA ASP A 27 8.16 1.15 18.01
C ASP A 27 8.99 -0.11 17.71
N ASP A 28 9.56 -0.72 18.76
CA ASP A 28 10.40 -1.91 18.64
C ASP A 28 9.63 -3.16 18.20
N ARG A 29 8.31 -3.20 18.42
CA ARG A 29 7.47 -4.32 17.98
C ARG A 29 7.30 -4.25 16.46
N ASP A 30 7.07 -3.05 15.92
CA ASP A 30 6.99 -2.85 14.47
C ASP A 30 8.30 -3.29 13.79
N ARG A 31 9.44 -2.87 14.34
CA ARG A 31 10.77 -3.27 13.86
C ARG A 31 11.00 -4.77 13.98
N ALA A 32 10.55 -5.41 15.05
CA ALA A 32 10.65 -6.86 15.21
C ALA A 32 9.82 -7.62 14.16
N TYR A 33 8.64 -7.12 13.80
CA TYR A 33 7.78 -7.78 12.80
C TYR A 33 8.16 -7.48 11.35
N PHE A 34 8.58 -6.24 11.06
CA PHE A 34 8.69 -5.74 9.68
C PHE A 34 10.03 -5.07 9.34
N GLY A 35 10.94 -4.89 10.30
CA GLY A 35 12.22 -4.20 10.08
C GLY A 35 13.23 -4.96 9.22
N GLY A 36 13.00 -6.24 8.94
CA GLY A 36 13.88 -7.08 8.10
C GLY A 36 13.42 -7.23 6.65
N SER A 37 12.29 -6.65 6.24
CA SER A 37 11.73 -6.89 4.91
C SER A 37 12.27 -5.90 3.88
N ASP A 38 13.30 -6.31 3.13
CA ASP A 38 13.61 -5.68 1.85
C ASP A 38 12.76 -6.39 0.78
N SER A 39 11.70 -5.72 0.32
CA SER A 39 10.74 -6.29 -0.64
C SER A 39 10.91 -5.64 -2.01
N GLN A 40 10.94 -6.45 -3.05
CA GLN A 40 10.78 -6.04 -4.45
C GLN A 40 9.41 -6.51 -4.94
N ASP A 41 8.92 -5.96 -6.05
CA ASP A 41 7.70 -6.47 -6.68
C ASP A 41 7.91 -7.93 -7.12
N HIS A 42 6.99 -8.80 -6.73
CA HIS A 42 7.01 -10.21 -7.12
C HIS A 42 5.90 -10.48 -8.12
N PHE A 43 6.27 -11.03 -9.28
CA PHE A 43 5.31 -11.51 -10.27
C PHE A 43 5.09 -13.01 -10.05
N GLY A 44 3.85 -13.38 -9.74
CA GLY A 44 3.46 -14.78 -9.54
C GLY A 44 2.19 -15.10 -10.32
N TYR A 45 1.72 -16.34 -10.19
CA TYR A 45 0.45 -16.79 -10.74
C TYR A 45 -0.42 -17.21 -9.56
N ILE A 46 -1.57 -16.53 -9.35
CA ILE A 46 -2.56 -16.94 -8.33
C ILE A 46 -3.46 -18.04 -8.90
N GLU A 47 -3.70 -17.99 -10.21
CA GLU A 47 -4.40 -19.02 -11.00
C GLU A 47 -3.53 -19.42 -12.19
N ALA A 48 -3.80 -20.58 -12.81
CA ALA A 48 -2.94 -21.15 -13.85
C ALA A 48 -2.68 -20.20 -15.05
N ASP A 49 -3.60 -19.28 -15.31
CA ASP A 49 -3.60 -18.31 -16.41
C ASP A 49 -3.57 -16.84 -15.95
N THR A 50 -3.70 -16.57 -14.64
CA THR A 50 -3.75 -15.21 -14.10
C THR A 50 -2.44 -14.82 -13.43
N ARG A 51 -1.62 -14.05 -14.15
CA ARG A 51 -0.41 -13.41 -13.60
C ARG A 51 -0.80 -12.32 -12.61
N ALA A 52 -0.51 -12.55 -11.34
CA ALA A 52 -0.69 -11.58 -10.27
C ALA A 52 0.62 -10.82 -9.99
N VAL A 53 0.47 -9.53 -9.72
CA VAL A 53 1.57 -8.70 -9.23
C VAL A 53 1.39 -8.57 -7.72
N PHE A 54 2.29 -9.20 -6.97
CA PHE A 54 2.41 -8.97 -5.54
C PHE A 54 3.28 -7.73 -5.35
N GLY A 55 2.61 -6.64 -5.01
CA GLY A 55 3.28 -5.35 -4.82
C GLY A 55 4.27 -5.39 -3.67
N ARG A 56 5.30 -4.56 -3.80
CA ARG A 56 6.30 -4.27 -2.78
C ARG A 56 5.68 -3.98 -1.41
N THR A 57 6.27 -4.57 -0.38
CA THR A 57 6.02 -4.17 1.00
C THR A 57 6.89 -2.96 1.34
N TYR A 58 6.26 -1.91 1.86
CA TYR A 58 6.94 -0.75 2.41
C TYR A 58 6.94 -0.84 3.93
N ALA A 59 8.11 -0.90 4.53
CA ALA A 59 8.28 -0.95 5.97
C ALA A 59 9.52 -0.14 6.35
N ALA A 60 9.31 1.04 6.93
CA ALA A 60 10.38 1.93 7.33
C ALA A 60 9.90 2.92 8.40
N GLU A 61 10.85 3.61 9.03
CA GLU A 61 10.56 4.78 9.87
C GLU A 61 9.80 5.86 9.05
N PRO A 62 8.91 6.66 9.66
CA PRO A 62 7.96 7.50 8.94
C PRO A 62 8.56 8.41 7.86
N ASP A 63 9.66 9.10 8.15
CA ASP A 63 10.27 10.04 7.21
C ASP A 63 10.81 9.33 5.95
N VAL A 64 11.46 8.18 6.15
CA VAL A 64 11.97 7.36 5.05
C VAL A 64 10.81 6.76 4.25
N LEU A 65 9.79 6.28 4.97
CA LEU A 65 8.60 5.69 4.37
C LEU A 65 7.87 6.70 3.47
N ILE A 66 7.69 7.94 3.92
CA ILE A 66 7.09 9.02 3.12
C ILE A 66 7.84 9.21 1.81
N GLU A 67 9.16 9.30 1.84
CA GLU A 67 9.96 9.50 0.63
C GLU A 67 9.88 8.32 -0.33
N GLN A 68 9.84 7.09 0.20
CA GLN A 68 9.61 5.90 -0.63
C GLN A 68 8.22 5.91 -1.28
N LEU A 69 7.17 6.27 -0.54
CA LEU A 69 5.80 6.27 -1.04
C LEU A 69 5.54 7.37 -2.07
N LYS A 70 6.21 8.53 -1.96
CA LYS A 70 6.18 9.58 -3.00
C LYS A 70 6.76 9.12 -4.33
N GLN A 71 7.63 8.12 -4.32
CA GLN A 71 8.27 7.58 -5.52
C GLN A 71 7.49 6.42 -6.14
N ASP A 72 6.39 5.96 -5.52
CA ASP A 72 5.54 4.90 -6.08
C ASP A 72 4.47 5.53 -7.00
N ASP A 73 4.70 5.43 -8.30
CA ASP A 73 3.78 5.94 -9.34
C ASP A 73 2.39 5.30 -9.23
N ALA A 74 2.30 4.03 -8.82
CA ALA A 74 1.01 3.36 -8.71
C ALA A 74 0.20 3.94 -7.55
N ILE A 75 0.83 4.24 -6.42
CA ILE A 75 0.18 4.92 -5.29
C ILE A 75 -0.25 6.34 -5.69
N THR A 76 0.61 7.07 -6.40
CA THR A 76 0.36 8.44 -6.84
C THR A 76 -0.83 8.53 -7.81
N GLU A 77 -0.94 7.59 -8.74
CA GLU A 77 -2.00 7.56 -9.76
C GLU A 77 -3.30 6.88 -9.30
N ALA A 78 -3.32 6.33 -8.08
CA ALA A 78 -4.48 5.63 -7.55
C ALA A 78 -5.59 6.58 -7.10
N ASP A 79 -6.83 6.24 -7.43
CA ASP A 79 -8.02 6.90 -6.89
C ASP A 79 -8.37 6.38 -5.48
N THR A 80 -7.79 5.24 -5.08
CA THR A 80 -7.97 4.62 -3.76
C THR A 80 -6.75 3.78 -3.42
N LEU A 81 -6.14 4.06 -2.27
CA LEU A 81 -5.13 3.21 -1.67
C LEU A 81 -5.79 2.29 -0.62
N LEU A 82 -5.55 1.00 -0.73
CA LEU A 82 -5.97 -0.01 0.22
C LEU A 82 -4.74 -0.47 1.02
N LEU A 83 -4.81 -0.29 2.34
CA LEU A 83 -3.77 -0.75 3.26
C LEU A 83 -4.07 -2.21 3.66
N THR A 84 -3.12 -3.10 3.41
CA THR A 84 -3.20 -4.48 3.92
C THR A 84 -2.74 -4.50 5.39
N VAL A 85 -3.52 -5.17 6.24
CA VAL A 85 -3.25 -5.25 7.69
C VAL A 85 -3.00 -6.70 8.12
N PRO A 86 -2.06 -6.93 9.06
CA PRO A 86 -1.64 -8.26 9.48
C PRO A 86 -2.61 -8.80 10.54
N ASN A 87 -3.79 -9.23 10.12
CA ASN A 87 -4.86 -9.70 11.01
C ASN A 87 -4.43 -10.81 11.99
N GLN A 88 -3.41 -11.60 11.65
CA GLN A 88 -2.82 -12.62 12.50
C GLN A 88 -2.19 -12.04 13.79
N LEU A 89 -1.83 -10.75 13.80
CA LEU A 89 -1.28 -10.04 14.96
C LEU A 89 -2.36 -9.47 15.88
N GLY A 90 -3.64 -9.70 15.57
CA GLY A 90 -4.77 -9.30 16.39
C GLY A 90 -5.26 -7.87 16.12
N VAL A 91 -6.44 -7.56 16.68
CA VAL A 91 -7.16 -6.30 16.43
C VAL A 91 -6.37 -5.09 16.92
N ASP A 92 -5.79 -5.16 18.12
CA ASP A 92 -5.07 -4.03 18.73
C ASP A 92 -3.85 -3.63 17.89
N TYR A 93 -3.10 -4.61 17.38
CA TYR A 93 -1.97 -4.32 16.50
C TYR A 93 -2.42 -3.78 15.14
N CYS A 94 -3.51 -4.31 14.57
CA CYS A 94 -4.06 -3.78 13.33
C CYS A 94 -4.51 -2.31 13.49
N ALA A 95 -5.13 -1.97 14.62
CA ALA A 95 -5.49 -0.59 14.93
C ALA A 95 -4.25 0.31 15.06
N HIS A 96 -3.22 -0.15 15.78
CA HIS A 96 -1.92 0.52 15.88
C HIS A 96 -1.29 0.77 14.50
N ALA A 97 -1.24 -0.24 13.63
CA ALA A 97 -0.65 -0.13 12.31
C ALA A 97 -1.38 0.92 11.43
N ILE A 98 -2.71 0.95 11.48
CA ILE A 98 -3.51 1.96 10.76
C ILE A 98 -3.28 3.34 11.37
N GLU A 99 -3.32 3.45 12.71
CA GLU A 99 -3.13 4.72 13.42
C GLU A 99 -1.74 5.33 13.15
N ALA A 100 -0.70 4.50 13.10
CA ALA A 100 0.66 4.95 12.78
C ALA A 100 0.73 5.59 11.40
N ILE A 101 0.09 4.99 10.38
CA ILE A 101 0.01 5.58 9.04
C ILE A 101 -0.75 6.90 9.06
N LEU A 102 -1.93 6.95 9.71
CA LEU A 102 -2.76 8.16 9.74
C LEU A 102 -2.10 9.32 10.49
N LYS A 103 -1.31 9.05 11.54
CA LYS A 103 -0.63 10.09 12.32
C LYS A 103 0.69 10.55 11.71
N HIS A 104 1.47 9.63 11.16
CA HIS A 104 2.88 9.91 10.83
C HIS A 104 3.16 9.96 9.34
N VAL A 105 2.32 9.38 8.48
CA VAL A 105 2.58 9.26 7.03
C VAL A 105 1.56 10.03 6.21
N ALA A 106 0.27 9.76 6.43
CA ALA A 106 -0.83 10.32 5.65
C ALA A 106 -0.81 11.86 5.54
N PRO A 107 -0.53 12.65 6.60
CA PRO A 107 -0.53 14.11 6.51
C PRO A 107 0.53 14.65 5.55
N ALA A 108 1.72 14.03 5.51
CA ALA A 108 2.81 14.45 4.63
C ALA A 108 2.58 14.12 3.15
N LEU A 109 1.69 13.16 2.89
CA LEU A 109 1.28 12.74 1.53
C LEU A 109 -0.08 13.33 1.11
N GLY A 110 -0.71 14.13 1.98
CA GLY A 110 -2.03 14.73 1.72
C GLY A 110 -3.19 13.74 1.70
N TRP A 111 -3.02 12.55 2.28
CA TRP A 111 -4.07 11.56 2.41
C TRP A 111 -5.06 11.96 3.52
N ARG A 112 -6.33 11.56 3.37
CA ARG A 112 -7.44 11.94 4.26
C ARG A 112 -8.14 10.71 4.83
#